data_AF-A0AAD9VYW7-F1
#
_entry.id   AF-A0AAD9VYW7-F1
#
_cell.length_a   1.000
_cell.length_b   1.000
_cell.length_c   1.000
_cell.angle_alpha   90.00
_cell.angle_beta   90.00
_cell.angle_gamma   90.00
#
_symmetry.space_group_name_H-M   'P 1'
#
loop_
_entity.id
_entity.type
_entity.pdbx_description
1 polymer ?
#
loop_
_entity_poly.entity_id
_entity_poly.type
_entity_poly.pdbx_seq_one_letter_code
_entity_poly.pdbx_strand_id
1 'polypeptide(L)'
;MGDSQRSTQSIGAISDDKPHVVDGPKAHRRFGWKKWAIAIVALVVILALALGLGLGLGLRNNGGGDEGDNGSGNGGEPTGPGNSTFPTPASNLTLGSQWQIVLSETLSVDDNGQVSPSNTSNPGVSVYDIDMFLHQNLTVVRDLQELNMTVICYFSAGSYEPNRPDSWRFQDDDKGKELDGWPGEYWLKLTSQNVRDIMTDRIAIAADMGCNAIDPDNVDGYDNENGLDLSEEDSIDFMRFLAKEAANKGMITGLKNAAAIIDSVIDVVHFSVNEQCVQYDECADFAAFPNNDKPVFNIEYPAGDGDTDVKAFATNTVDKSCDKGTSNNGEGFNTVLKYMNLSGWVQYCNGDTYTTDGQ
;
A
#
# COMPACT_ATOMS: atom_id res chain seq x y z
N MET A 1 63.35 40.11 12.93
CA MET A 1 62.85 40.88 14.08
C MET A 1 61.42 41.26 13.77
N GLY A 2 60.47 40.46 14.26
CA GLY A 2 59.04 40.62 14.06
C GLY A 2 58.37 39.91 15.22
N ASP A 3 58.05 40.69 16.24
CA ASP A 3 57.46 40.28 17.50
C ASP A 3 55.95 40.52 17.40
N SER A 4 55.09 39.52 17.63
CA SER A 4 53.77 39.75 18.25
C SER A 4 53.03 38.46 18.60
N GLN A 5 53.14 38.12 19.87
CA GLN A 5 52.10 37.70 20.82
C GLN A 5 51.08 36.60 20.45
N ARG A 6 51.20 35.52 21.23
CA ARG A 6 50.23 34.46 21.49
C ARG A 6 49.28 34.92 22.61
N SER A 7 47.95 34.83 22.44
CA SER A 7 47.01 34.88 23.57
C SER A 7 45.72 34.08 23.27
N THR A 8 45.57 33.03 24.09
CA THR A 8 44.36 32.37 24.62
C THR A 8 43.06 32.31 23.79
N GLN A 9 42.71 31.10 23.34
CA GLN A 9 41.34 30.72 22.98
C GLN A 9 40.53 30.42 24.25
N SER A 10 39.39 31.10 24.40
CA SER A 10 38.37 30.82 25.41
C SER A 10 37.52 29.64 24.96
N ILE A 11 37.43 28.62 25.82
CA ILE A 11 36.54 27.46 25.69
C ILE A 11 35.12 27.96 25.92
N GLY A 12 34.29 27.92 24.87
CA GLY A 12 32.86 28.20 24.91
C GLY A 12 32.07 26.95 25.30
N ALA A 13 31.07 27.14 26.15
CA ALA A 13 30.32 26.12 26.87
C ALA A 13 29.55 25.13 25.97
N ILE A 14 29.51 23.88 26.44
CA ILE A 14 28.62 22.81 25.98
C ILE A 14 27.19 23.23 26.33
N SER A 15 26.33 23.38 25.32
CA SER A 15 24.89 23.56 25.48
C SER A 15 24.25 22.17 25.58
N ASP A 16 23.55 21.92 26.69
CA ASP A 16 22.68 20.75 26.87
C ASP A 16 21.51 20.81 25.86
N ASP A 17 21.65 20.15 24.72
CA ASP A 17 20.54 19.93 23.78
C ASP A 17 19.64 18.83 24.33
N LYS A 18 18.47 19.22 24.85
CA LYS A 18 17.37 18.28 25.06
C LYS A 18 16.70 18.01 23.70
N PRO A 19 16.35 16.75 23.39
CA PRO A 19 15.63 16.45 22.16
C PRO A 19 14.30 17.23 22.11
N HIS A 20 14.08 17.90 20.97
CA HIS A 20 12.84 18.60 20.66
C HIS A 20 11.73 17.56 20.44
N VAL A 21 10.94 17.30 21.49
CA VAL A 21 9.71 16.52 21.42
C VAL A 21 8.57 17.49 21.14
N VAL A 22 7.89 17.32 20.00
CA VAL A 22 6.76 18.17 19.59
C VAL A 22 5.48 17.34 19.71
N ASP A 23 4.47 17.89 20.40
CA ASP A 23 3.10 17.39 20.28
C ASP A 23 2.64 17.62 18.83
N GLY A 24 2.33 16.54 18.11
CA GLY A 24 1.95 16.60 16.69
C GLY A 24 0.87 17.66 16.41
N PRO A 25 0.84 18.22 15.20
CA PRO A 25 -0.08 19.30 14.87
C PRO A 25 -1.53 18.92 15.17
N LYS A 26 -2.29 19.85 15.76
CA LYS A 26 -3.75 19.72 15.83
C LYS A 26 -4.27 19.61 14.40
N ALA A 27 -4.93 18.50 14.09
CA ALA A 27 -5.50 18.20 12.79
C ALA A 27 -6.07 19.45 12.13
N HIS A 28 -5.39 19.93 11.08
CA HIS A 28 -6.05 20.80 10.12
C HIS A 28 -7.10 19.92 9.47
N ARG A 29 -8.36 20.24 9.78
CA ARG A 29 -9.54 19.57 9.23
C ARG A 29 -9.53 19.80 7.71
N ARG A 30 -8.84 18.93 6.95
CA ARG A 30 -9.14 18.71 5.55
C ARG A 30 -10.64 18.40 5.53
N PHE A 31 -11.38 19.24 4.82
CA PHE A 31 -12.84 19.27 4.88
C PHE A 31 -13.36 17.97 4.26
N GLY A 32 -13.55 16.94 5.09
CA GLY A 32 -14.00 15.62 4.67
C GLY A 32 -15.34 15.71 3.94
N TRP A 33 -15.27 15.69 2.62
CA TRP A 33 -16.43 15.76 1.72
C TRP A 33 -17.40 14.59 1.94
N LYS A 34 -16.88 13.47 2.47
CA LYS A 34 -17.62 12.25 2.87
C LYS A 34 -18.84 12.53 3.78
N LYS A 35 -18.87 13.64 4.55
CA LYS A 35 -20.03 13.99 5.40
C LYS A 35 -21.19 14.68 4.67
N TRP A 36 -20.99 15.26 3.49
CA TRP A 36 -22.07 15.92 2.74
C TRP A 36 -22.73 15.00 1.70
N ALA A 37 -22.00 14.01 1.17
CA ALA A 37 -22.55 13.03 0.25
C ALA A 37 -23.70 12.21 0.89
N ILE A 38 -23.53 11.80 2.15
CA ILE A 38 -24.55 11.02 2.89
C ILE A 38 -25.78 11.88 3.23
N ALA A 39 -25.59 13.17 3.55
CA ALA A 39 -26.71 14.07 3.88
C ALA A 39 -27.57 14.40 2.65
N ILE A 40 -26.99 14.46 1.45
CA ILE A 40 -27.72 14.74 0.20
C ILE A 40 -28.45 13.48 -0.29
N VAL A 41 -27.82 12.30 -0.20
CA VAL A 41 -28.46 11.02 -0.57
C VAL A 41 -29.63 10.68 0.37
N ALA A 42 -29.49 10.90 1.68
CA ALA A 42 -30.59 10.69 2.62
C ALA A 42 -31.80 11.61 2.35
N LEU A 43 -31.56 12.86 1.93
CA LEU A 43 -32.63 13.83 1.66
C LEU A 43 -33.36 13.53 0.33
N VAL A 44 -32.64 13.00 -0.67
CA VAL A 44 -33.21 12.54 -1.96
C VAL A 44 -33.98 11.22 -1.79
N VAL A 45 -33.49 10.28 -0.97
CA VAL A 45 -34.19 9.00 -0.69
C VAL A 45 -35.47 9.23 0.13
N ILE A 46 -35.48 10.17 1.08
CA ILE A 46 -36.69 10.50 1.85
C ILE A 46 -37.76 11.16 0.97
N LEU A 47 -37.36 12.02 0.02
CA LEU A 47 -38.29 12.62 -0.96
C LEU A 47 -38.79 11.61 -2.00
N ALA A 48 -37.95 10.67 -2.44
CA ALA A 48 -38.32 9.61 -3.38
C ALA A 48 -39.26 8.56 -2.74
N LEU A 49 -39.07 8.22 -1.46
CA LEU A 49 -39.96 7.30 -0.73
C LEU A 49 -41.31 7.95 -0.41
N ALA A 50 -41.35 9.27 -0.14
CA ALA A 50 -42.60 10.01 0.06
C ALA A 50 -43.45 10.12 -1.24
N LEU A 51 -42.82 10.09 -2.42
CA LEU A 51 -43.50 10.07 -3.71
C LEU A 51 -43.83 8.66 -4.21
N GLY A 52 -42.99 7.66 -3.92
CA GLY A 52 -43.18 6.26 -4.32
C GLY A 52 -44.26 5.50 -3.55
N LEU A 53 -44.48 5.85 -2.27
CA LEU A 53 -45.56 5.24 -1.46
C LEU A 53 -46.95 5.86 -1.74
N GLY A 54 -47.04 6.93 -2.54
CA GLY A 54 -48.30 7.56 -2.94
C GLY A 54 -48.96 6.99 -4.19
N LEU A 55 -48.29 6.10 -4.95
CA LEU A 55 -48.75 5.66 -6.28
C LEU A 55 -48.69 4.14 -6.53
N GLY A 56 -48.27 3.33 -5.55
CA GLY A 56 -48.05 1.89 -5.70
C GLY A 56 -49.06 0.99 -4.97
N LEU A 57 -50.36 1.28 -5.03
CA LEU A 57 -51.41 0.37 -4.57
C LEU A 57 -52.13 -0.25 -5.78
N GLY A 58 -51.87 -1.55 -6.00
CA GLY A 58 -52.51 -2.40 -7.02
C GLY A 58 -51.46 -2.95 -7.98
N LEU A 59 -51.10 -4.23 -7.99
CA LEU A 59 -51.97 -5.40 -8.13
C LEU A 59 -51.25 -6.68 -7.66
N ARG A 60 -52.05 -7.64 -7.20
CA ARG A 60 -51.69 -8.98 -6.70
C ARG A 60 -52.16 -10.04 -7.70
N ASN A 61 -51.35 -11.07 -7.94
CA ASN A 61 -51.72 -12.46 -8.30
C ASN A 61 -50.42 -13.29 -8.44
N ASN A 62 -50.14 -14.42 -7.77
CA ASN A 62 -50.84 -15.66 -7.37
C ASN A 62 -50.79 -16.79 -8.43
N GLY A 63 -50.27 -17.96 -8.00
CA GLY A 63 -50.26 -19.27 -8.69
C GLY A 63 -48.84 -19.83 -8.83
N GLY A 64 -48.41 -21.00 -8.33
CA GLY A 64 -49.09 -22.16 -7.77
C GLY A 64 -48.81 -23.42 -8.63
N GLY A 65 -48.30 -24.50 -8.03
CA GLY A 65 -48.21 -25.88 -8.58
C GLY A 65 -46.84 -26.21 -9.20
N ASP A 66 -45.96 -27.09 -8.67
CA ASP A 66 -46.03 -28.50 -8.21
C ASP A 66 -45.58 -29.50 -9.31
N GLU A 67 -45.05 -30.63 -8.84
CA GLU A 67 -44.64 -31.88 -9.51
C GLU A 67 -43.23 -32.00 -10.10
N GLY A 68 -42.58 -33.11 -9.72
CA GLY A 68 -41.23 -33.49 -10.09
C GLY A 68 -41.15 -34.60 -11.13
N ASP A 69 -39.94 -35.07 -11.40
CA ASP A 69 -39.71 -36.38 -11.99
C ASP A 69 -38.29 -36.86 -11.69
N ASN A 70 -38.18 -38.18 -11.54
CA ASN A 70 -37.02 -38.94 -11.12
C ASN A 70 -36.53 -39.73 -12.34
N GLY A 71 -35.46 -39.28 -13.00
CA GLY A 71 -34.96 -39.86 -14.24
C GLY A 71 -33.49 -40.24 -14.15
N SER A 72 -33.20 -41.52 -13.88
CA SER A 72 -31.89 -42.13 -14.03
C SER A 72 -31.57 -42.34 -15.51
N GLY A 73 -30.50 -41.70 -16.01
CA GLY A 73 -29.99 -41.87 -17.37
C GLY A 73 -28.47 -41.73 -17.41
N ASN A 74 -27.80 -42.84 -17.70
CA ASN A 74 -26.35 -42.98 -17.83
C ASN A 74 -25.86 -42.44 -19.20
N GLY A 75 -24.75 -41.69 -19.22
CA GLY A 75 -23.95 -41.46 -20.43
C GLY A 75 -23.58 -40.01 -20.73
N GLY A 76 -22.27 -39.72 -20.66
CA GLY A 76 -21.66 -38.52 -21.22
C GLY A 76 -20.90 -37.70 -20.19
N GLU A 77 -19.63 -38.03 -20.00
CA GLU A 77 -18.64 -37.21 -19.30
C GLU A 77 -18.57 -35.83 -19.99
N PRO A 78 -18.94 -34.72 -19.32
CA PRO A 78 -18.66 -33.40 -19.83
C PRO A 78 -17.19 -33.12 -19.52
N THR A 79 -16.37 -33.02 -20.56
CA THR A 79 -15.03 -32.42 -20.48
C THR A 79 -15.20 -31.00 -19.93
N GLY A 80 -14.88 -30.80 -18.64
CA GLY A 80 -14.93 -29.49 -18.01
C GLY A 80 -13.99 -28.50 -18.70
N PRO A 81 -14.26 -27.18 -18.61
CA PRO A 81 -13.31 -26.17 -19.05
C PRO A 81 -12.01 -26.37 -18.25
N GLY A 82 -10.87 -26.36 -18.94
CA GLY A 82 -9.56 -26.58 -18.34
C GLY A 82 -9.37 -25.73 -17.09
N ASN A 83 -9.15 -26.38 -15.96
CA ASN A 83 -8.80 -25.76 -14.70
C ASN A 83 -7.42 -25.11 -14.89
N SER A 84 -7.36 -23.85 -15.32
CA SER A 84 -6.10 -23.11 -15.29
C SER A 84 -5.79 -22.84 -13.82
N THR A 85 -5.04 -23.75 -13.21
CA THR A 85 -4.50 -23.56 -11.86
C THR A 85 -3.68 -22.27 -11.87
N PHE A 86 -4.15 -21.24 -11.18
CA PHE A 86 -3.32 -20.08 -10.84
C PHE A 86 -2.05 -20.60 -10.16
N PRO A 87 -0.84 -20.24 -10.63
CA PRO A 87 0.37 -20.63 -9.93
C PRO A 87 0.33 -20.06 -8.51
N THR A 88 0.72 -20.87 -7.52
CA THR A 88 0.81 -20.43 -6.12
C THR A 88 2.27 -20.28 -5.75
N PRO A 89 2.83 -19.05 -5.80
CA PRO A 89 4.19 -18.78 -5.35
C PRO A 89 4.32 -19.03 -3.84
N ALA A 90 5.50 -19.47 -3.40
CA ALA A 90 5.77 -19.67 -1.98
C ALA A 90 5.92 -18.30 -1.28
N SER A 91 5.25 -18.13 -0.15
CA SER A 91 5.42 -16.97 0.73
C SER A 91 6.14 -17.38 2.01
N ASN A 92 7.16 -16.63 2.40
CA ASN A 92 7.81 -16.73 3.71
C ASN A 92 7.26 -15.69 4.70
N LEU A 93 6.25 -14.92 4.30
CA LEU A 93 5.63 -13.92 5.16
C LEU A 93 4.81 -14.59 6.27
N THR A 94 4.83 -13.98 7.44
CA THR A 94 4.05 -14.39 8.61
C THR A 94 3.29 -13.18 9.15
N LEU A 95 2.28 -13.42 9.99
CA LEU A 95 1.54 -12.34 10.66
C LEU A 95 2.45 -11.37 11.45
N GLY A 96 3.62 -11.82 11.92
CA GLY A 96 4.58 -11.00 12.67
C GLY A 96 5.79 -10.52 11.88
N SER A 97 5.77 -10.62 10.54
CA SER A 97 6.88 -10.18 9.68
C SER A 97 7.15 -8.68 9.85
N GLN A 98 8.18 -8.36 10.64
CA GLN A 98 8.65 -6.99 10.79
C GLN A 98 9.25 -6.50 9.47
N TRP A 99 8.95 -5.25 9.12
CA TRP A 99 9.20 -4.71 7.79
C TRP A 99 9.67 -3.25 7.85
N GLN A 100 10.26 -2.81 6.75
CA GLN A 100 10.58 -1.42 6.46
C GLN A 100 10.21 -1.11 5.01
N ILE A 101 9.78 0.12 4.75
CA ILE A 101 9.51 0.66 3.42
C ILE A 101 10.38 1.90 3.17
N VAL A 102 11.05 1.95 2.03
CA VAL A 102 11.91 3.08 1.61
C VAL A 102 11.74 3.30 0.10
N LEU A 103 11.02 4.36 -0.27
CA LEU A 103 10.67 4.62 -1.68
C LEU A 103 11.37 5.86 -2.26
N SER A 104 11.88 6.77 -1.43
CA SER A 104 12.51 8.01 -1.92
C SER A 104 14.04 7.94 -2.05
N GLU A 105 14.65 6.84 -1.61
CA GLU A 105 16.11 6.73 -1.48
C GLU A 105 16.56 5.31 -1.86
N THR A 106 17.84 5.17 -2.21
CA THR A 106 18.42 3.85 -2.49
C THR A 106 18.95 3.20 -1.21
N LEU A 107 18.69 1.90 -1.09
CA LEU A 107 19.32 1.03 -0.10
C LEU A 107 20.67 0.50 -0.65
N SER A 108 21.60 0.23 0.25
CA SER A 108 22.81 -0.55 -0.07
C SER A 108 23.06 -1.60 1.01
N VAL A 109 23.87 -2.62 0.75
CA VAL A 109 24.27 -3.60 1.77
C VAL A 109 25.77 -3.54 1.90
N ASP A 110 26.27 -3.33 3.12
CA ASP A 110 27.72 -3.28 3.37
C ASP A 110 28.33 -4.69 3.50
N ASP A 111 29.67 -4.76 3.54
CA ASP A 111 30.42 -6.02 3.65
C ASP A 111 30.11 -6.80 4.95
N ASN A 112 29.48 -6.16 5.95
CA ASN A 112 29.07 -6.79 7.20
C ASN A 112 27.61 -7.28 7.17
N GLY A 113 26.94 -7.18 6.02
CA GLY A 113 25.51 -7.51 5.88
C GLY A 113 24.59 -6.50 6.56
N GLN A 114 25.06 -5.29 6.84
CA GLN A 114 24.19 -4.22 7.31
C GLN A 114 23.52 -3.56 6.13
N VAL A 115 22.19 -3.52 6.19
CA VAL A 115 21.40 -2.79 5.21
C VAL A 115 21.57 -1.31 5.49
N SER A 116 22.29 -0.68 4.59
CA SER A 116 22.35 0.74 4.49
C SER A 116 21.05 1.26 3.90
N PRO A 117 20.74 2.45 4.37
CA PRO A 117 21.50 3.23 5.32
C PRO A 117 21.24 2.86 6.78
N SER A 118 22.36 2.62 7.45
CA SER A 118 22.51 2.57 8.88
C SER A 118 23.86 3.20 9.12
N ASN A 119 23.90 4.35 9.79
CA ASN A 119 25.16 4.86 10.35
C ASN A 119 25.42 4.25 11.73
N THR A 120 24.43 3.63 12.41
CA THR A 120 24.62 3.01 13.73
C THR A 120 23.65 1.89 14.18
N SER A 121 22.62 1.45 13.43
CA SER A 121 21.72 0.35 13.88
C SER A 121 20.90 -0.30 12.74
N ASN A 122 20.89 -1.64 12.66
CA ASN A 122 19.97 -2.42 11.81
C ASN A 122 18.58 -2.47 12.49
N PRO A 123 17.46 -2.15 11.79
CA PRO A 123 16.11 -2.22 12.36
C PRO A 123 15.63 -3.64 12.71
N GLY A 124 16.39 -4.68 12.36
CA GLY A 124 16.07 -6.06 12.72
C GLY A 124 14.84 -6.59 11.97
N VAL A 125 14.55 -6.03 10.80
CA VAL A 125 13.42 -6.43 9.95
C VAL A 125 13.77 -7.63 9.07
N SER A 126 12.74 -8.35 8.66
CA SER A 126 12.84 -9.48 7.75
C SER A 126 12.33 -9.17 6.33
N VAL A 127 11.73 -7.99 6.16
CA VAL A 127 11.07 -7.57 4.92
C VAL A 127 11.48 -6.14 4.60
N TYR A 128 11.87 -5.89 3.36
CA TYR A 128 12.08 -4.54 2.81
C TYR A 128 11.17 -4.33 1.62
N ASP A 129 10.45 -3.22 1.61
CA ASP A 129 9.70 -2.72 0.47
C ASP A 129 10.42 -1.50 -0.12
N ILE A 130 10.78 -1.59 -1.40
CA ILE A 130 11.66 -0.64 -2.08
C ILE A 130 11.13 -0.26 -3.45
N ASP A 131 11.43 0.96 -3.89
CA ASP A 131 11.10 1.40 -5.26
C ASP A 131 11.87 0.57 -6.29
N MET A 132 11.14 -0.11 -7.18
CA MET A 132 11.73 -0.98 -8.20
C MET A 132 12.66 -0.21 -9.15
N PHE A 133 12.25 0.96 -9.64
CA PHE A 133 13.01 1.71 -10.64
C PHE A 133 14.27 2.36 -10.07
N LEU A 134 14.24 2.82 -8.82
CA LEU A 134 15.43 3.33 -8.14
C LEU A 134 16.50 2.24 -7.96
N HIS A 135 16.08 0.97 -7.88
CA HIS A 135 16.97 -0.15 -7.60
C HIS A 135 17.24 -1.08 -8.80
N GLN A 136 16.60 -0.88 -9.96
CA GLN A 136 16.68 -1.82 -11.10
C GLN A 136 18.09 -2.11 -11.63
N ASN A 137 19.06 -1.20 -11.39
CA ASN A 137 20.44 -1.34 -11.83
C ASN A 137 21.43 -1.55 -10.66
N LEU A 138 20.91 -1.87 -9.47
CA LEU A 138 21.70 -2.07 -8.26
C LEU A 138 21.69 -3.55 -7.85
N THR A 139 22.66 -3.96 -7.02
CA THR A 139 22.75 -5.33 -6.51
C THR A 139 21.93 -5.56 -5.25
N VAL A 140 21.30 -4.49 -4.70
CA VAL A 140 20.73 -4.51 -3.35
C VAL A 140 19.70 -5.61 -3.14
N VAL A 141 18.85 -5.91 -4.12
CA VAL A 141 17.82 -6.96 -3.98
C VAL A 141 18.47 -8.31 -3.75
N ARG A 142 19.47 -8.65 -4.58
CA ARG A 142 20.24 -9.88 -4.43
C ARG A 142 21.01 -9.91 -3.10
N ASP A 143 21.62 -8.78 -2.72
CA ASP A 143 22.40 -8.70 -1.48
C ASP A 143 21.47 -8.88 -0.24
N LEU A 144 20.24 -8.36 -0.27
CA LEU A 144 19.20 -8.61 0.74
C LEU A 144 18.74 -10.08 0.75
N GLN A 145 18.61 -10.70 -0.42
CA GLN A 145 18.26 -12.13 -0.51
C GLN A 145 19.34 -13.05 0.07
N GLU A 146 20.63 -12.72 -0.09
CA GLU A 146 21.73 -13.46 0.53
C GLU A 146 21.68 -13.41 2.06
N LEU A 147 21.03 -12.38 2.62
CA LEU A 147 20.73 -12.24 4.06
C LEU A 147 19.41 -12.91 4.48
N ASN A 148 18.76 -13.68 3.59
CA ASN A 148 17.44 -14.27 3.76
C ASN A 148 16.31 -13.25 4.05
N MET A 149 16.46 -12.01 3.58
CA MET A 149 15.40 -11.01 3.65
C MET A 149 14.40 -11.19 2.50
N THR A 150 13.14 -10.88 2.78
CA THR A 150 12.10 -10.79 1.74
C THR A 150 12.12 -9.39 1.14
N VAL A 151 12.24 -9.28 -0.17
CA VAL A 151 12.21 -7.99 -0.88
C VAL A 151 10.89 -7.84 -1.63
N ILE A 152 10.16 -6.79 -1.31
CA ILE A 152 8.97 -6.32 -2.01
C ILE A 152 9.41 -5.17 -2.92
N CYS A 153 8.99 -5.21 -4.18
CA CYS A 153 9.31 -4.19 -5.16
C CYS A 153 8.06 -3.37 -5.49
N TYR A 154 8.05 -2.14 -4.99
CA TYR A 154 7.04 -1.13 -5.26
C TYR A 154 7.13 -0.63 -6.70
N PHE A 155 5.96 -0.45 -7.31
CA PHE A 155 5.77 0.43 -8.46
C PHE A 155 4.30 0.87 -8.52
N SER A 156 4.02 2.07 -9.02
CA SER A 156 2.63 2.42 -9.28
C SER A 156 2.10 1.61 -10.47
N ALA A 157 1.00 0.87 -10.25
CA ALA A 157 0.36 0.08 -11.29
C ALA A 157 -0.87 0.78 -11.88
N GLY A 158 -1.60 1.54 -11.06
CA GLY A 158 -2.80 2.27 -11.46
C GLY A 158 -2.62 3.76 -11.71
N SER A 159 -1.39 4.28 -11.63
CA SER A 159 -1.06 5.65 -12.05
C SER A 159 0.14 5.72 -13.00
N TYR A 160 0.11 6.73 -13.88
CA TYR A 160 1.24 7.21 -14.63
C TYR A 160 2.06 8.12 -13.72
N GLU A 161 3.34 7.82 -13.57
CA GLU A 161 4.30 8.71 -12.91
C GLU A 161 5.20 9.37 -13.97
N PRO A 162 5.43 10.68 -13.87
CA PRO A 162 6.35 11.36 -14.78
C PRO A 162 7.80 10.94 -14.46
N ASN A 163 8.65 10.92 -15.49
CA ASN A 163 10.09 10.64 -15.39
C ASN A 163 10.49 9.22 -14.93
N ARG A 164 9.56 8.26 -14.88
CA ARG A 164 9.94 6.84 -14.87
C ARG A 164 10.64 6.49 -16.20
N PRO A 165 11.60 5.56 -16.22
CA PRO A 165 12.32 5.19 -17.44
C PRO A 165 11.43 4.75 -18.61
N ASP A 166 10.21 4.32 -18.31
CA ASP A 166 9.21 3.81 -19.24
C ASP A 166 7.99 4.75 -19.45
N SER A 167 7.97 5.94 -18.82
CA SER A 167 6.83 6.88 -18.89
C SER A 167 6.44 7.25 -20.33
N TRP A 168 7.39 7.25 -21.26
CA TRP A 168 7.16 7.57 -22.67
C TRP A 168 6.28 6.54 -23.42
N ARG A 169 6.06 5.36 -22.83
CA ARG A 169 5.25 4.29 -23.43
C ARG A 169 3.75 4.48 -23.23
N PHE A 170 3.35 5.25 -22.22
CA PHE A 170 1.94 5.52 -21.95
C PHE A 170 1.38 6.49 -22.97
N GLN A 171 0.28 6.10 -23.60
CA GLN A 171 -0.46 6.93 -24.56
C GLN A 171 -1.38 7.90 -23.81
N ASP A 172 -1.84 8.94 -24.49
CA ASP A 172 -2.77 9.90 -23.87
C ASP A 172 -4.10 9.23 -23.50
N ASP A 173 -4.58 8.29 -24.33
CA ASP A 173 -5.81 7.51 -24.09
C ASP A 173 -5.69 6.48 -22.94
N ASP A 174 -4.47 6.26 -22.42
CA ASP A 174 -4.27 5.43 -21.21
C ASP A 174 -4.52 6.20 -19.92
N LYS A 175 -4.57 7.54 -19.98
CA LYS A 175 -4.53 8.43 -18.82
C LYS A 175 -5.89 9.08 -18.55
N GLY A 176 -6.20 9.22 -17.28
CA GLY A 176 -7.37 9.92 -16.75
C GLY A 176 -7.03 11.31 -16.23
N LYS A 177 -7.66 11.66 -15.12
CA LYS A 177 -7.36 12.86 -14.34
C LYS A 177 -6.05 12.71 -13.58
N GLU A 178 -5.47 13.85 -13.25
CA GLU A 178 -4.34 13.97 -12.34
C GLU A 178 -4.73 13.51 -10.92
N LEU A 179 -3.80 12.87 -10.19
CA LEU A 179 -4.00 12.46 -8.82
C LEU A 179 -3.98 13.67 -7.88
N ASP A 180 -4.89 13.70 -6.89
CA ASP A 180 -4.91 14.77 -5.90
C ASP A 180 -3.67 14.69 -4.99
N GLY A 181 -2.93 15.79 -4.88
CA GLY A 181 -1.69 15.86 -4.09
C GLY A 181 -0.42 15.41 -4.81
N TRP A 182 -0.50 14.87 -6.03
CA TRP A 182 0.64 14.32 -6.78
C TRP A 182 0.75 14.97 -8.17
N PRO A 183 1.39 16.16 -8.28
CA PRO A 183 1.45 16.90 -9.54
C PRO A 183 2.18 16.13 -10.66
N GLY A 184 1.53 16.05 -11.82
CA GLY A 184 2.01 15.35 -13.00
C GLY A 184 1.77 13.84 -13.00
N GLU A 185 1.16 13.30 -11.94
CA GLU A 185 0.76 11.89 -11.84
C GLU A 185 -0.70 11.73 -12.28
N TYR A 186 -1.02 10.74 -13.12
CA TYR A 186 -2.36 10.58 -13.70
C TYR A 186 -2.91 9.18 -13.49
N TRP A 187 -4.20 9.05 -13.20
CA TRP A 187 -4.86 7.74 -13.10
C TRP A 187 -4.75 6.99 -14.43
N LEU A 188 -4.58 5.68 -14.37
CA LEU A 188 -4.47 4.82 -15.55
C LEU A 188 -5.76 4.06 -15.82
N LYS A 189 -6.04 3.87 -17.10
CA LYS A 189 -7.11 3.01 -17.58
C LYS A 189 -6.70 1.54 -17.44
N LEU A 190 -7.10 0.92 -16.34
CA LEU A 190 -6.71 -0.46 -15.96
C LEU A 190 -7.11 -1.54 -16.99
N THR A 191 -8.11 -1.25 -17.84
CA THR A 191 -8.55 -2.14 -18.93
C THR A 191 -7.73 -1.96 -20.22
N SER A 192 -6.82 -1.00 -20.29
CA SER A 192 -6.00 -0.76 -21.47
C SER A 192 -4.96 -1.87 -21.64
N GLN A 193 -4.86 -2.42 -22.86
CA GLN A 193 -3.82 -3.40 -23.18
C GLN A 193 -2.42 -2.79 -23.07
N ASN A 194 -2.25 -1.51 -23.46
CA ASN A 194 -0.94 -0.86 -23.38
C ASN A 194 -0.48 -0.70 -21.92
N VAL A 195 -1.40 -0.33 -21.01
CA VAL A 195 -1.12 -0.29 -19.56
C VAL A 195 -0.73 -1.67 -19.05
N ARG A 196 -1.47 -2.72 -19.43
CA ARG A 196 -1.17 -4.10 -19.01
C ARG A 196 0.19 -4.56 -19.53
N ASP A 197 0.53 -4.28 -20.79
CA ASP A 197 1.83 -4.62 -21.36
C ASP A 197 2.99 -3.91 -20.62
N ILE A 198 2.80 -2.65 -20.23
CA ILE A 198 3.78 -1.91 -19.42
C ILE A 198 3.93 -2.57 -18.03
N MET A 199 2.83 -2.95 -17.37
CA MET A 199 2.90 -3.60 -16.07
C MET A 199 3.52 -4.99 -16.14
N THR A 200 3.26 -5.76 -17.20
CA THR A 200 3.95 -7.04 -17.45
C THR A 200 5.47 -6.83 -17.52
N ASP A 201 5.93 -5.78 -18.19
CA ASP A 201 7.36 -5.48 -18.28
C ASP A 201 7.93 -5.02 -16.93
N ARG A 202 7.20 -4.22 -16.15
CA ARG A 202 7.61 -3.84 -14.78
C ARG A 202 7.74 -5.08 -13.88
N ILE A 203 6.77 -5.99 -13.92
CA ILE A 203 6.82 -7.27 -13.20
C ILE A 203 8.02 -8.11 -13.67
N ALA A 204 8.34 -8.10 -14.96
CA ALA A 204 9.53 -8.78 -15.46
C ALA A 204 10.83 -8.16 -14.91
N ILE A 205 10.92 -6.83 -14.82
CA ILE A 205 12.06 -6.13 -14.18
C ILE A 205 12.19 -6.55 -12.71
N ALA A 206 11.10 -6.50 -11.94
CA ALA A 206 11.10 -6.94 -10.54
C ALA A 206 11.56 -8.40 -10.39
N ALA A 207 11.10 -9.30 -11.27
CA ALA A 207 11.54 -10.69 -11.27
C ALA A 207 13.05 -10.83 -11.58
N ASP A 208 13.55 -10.08 -12.56
CA ASP A 208 14.97 -10.11 -12.97
C ASP A 208 15.90 -9.53 -11.89
N MET A 209 15.41 -8.57 -11.11
CA MET A 209 16.09 -8.06 -9.90
C MET A 209 16.15 -9.11 -8.78
N GLY A 210 15.25 -10.10 -8.81
CA GLY A 210 15.09 -11.10 -7.78
C GLY A 210 14.08 -10.70 -6.69
N CYS A 211 13.15 -9.79 -6.94
CA CYS A 211 12.14 -9.46 -5.94
C CYS A 211 11.34 -10.71 -5.54
N ASN A 212 10.95 -10.82 -4.26
CA ASN A 212 10.07 -11.89 -3.78
C ASN A 212 8.60 -11.55 -4.01
N ALA A 213 8.28 -10.26 -4.04
CA ALA A 213 6.93 -9.75 -4.11
C ALA A 213 6.86 -8.45 -4.92
N ILE A 214 5.66 -8.12 -5.39
CA ILE A 214 5.33 -6.79 -5.91
C ILE A 214 4.36 -6.06 -4.98
N ASP A 215 4.55 -4.75 -4.82
CA ASP A 215 3.58 -3.82 -4.22
C ASP A 215 3.05 -2.86 -5.31
N PRO A 216 1.97 -3.25 -6.02
CA PRO A 216 1.38 -2.41 -7.07
C PRO A 216 0.49 -1.32 -6.47
N ASP A 217 0.90 -0.06 -6.56
CA ASP A 217 0.15 1.07 -6.00
C ASP A 217 -0.97 1.56 -6.94
N ASN A 218 -1.87 2.39 -6.38
CA ASN A 218 -2.94 3.11 -7.05
C ASN A 218 -3.99 2.21 -7.72
N VAL A 219 -4.23 1.03 -7.16
CA VAL A 219 -5.23 0.06 -7.65
C VAL A 219 -6.65 0.36 -7.16
N ASP A 220 -6.85 1.49 -6.50
CA ASP A 220 -8.10 2.00 -5.91
C ASP A 220 -8.65 3.24 -6.64
N GLY A 221 -8.31 3.41 -7.92
CA GLY A 221 -8.81 4.51 -8.75
C GLY A 221 -10.35 4.62 -8.77
N TYR A 222 -11.09 3.53 -8.54
CA TYR A 222 -12.55 3.52 -8.42
C TYR A 222 -13.10 4.34 -7.24
N ASP A 223 -12.33 4.54 -6.16
CA ASP A 223 -12.72 5.36 -5.01
C ASP A 223 -12.24 6.82 -5.14
N ASN A 224 -11.75 7.20 -6.33
CA ASN A 224 -11.15 8.49 -6.61
C ASN A 224 -11.80 9.20 -7.81
N GLU A 225 -11.61 10.52 -7.91
CA GLU A 225 -11.96 11.28 -9.12
C GLU A 225 -10.99 10.96 -10.28
N ASN A 226 -11.10 9.77 -10.85
CA ASN A 226 -10.14 9.27 -11.85
C ASN A 226 -10.39 9.75 -13.29
N GLY A 227 -11.61 10.18 -13.63
CA GLY A 227 -11.94 10.68 -14.98
C GLY A 227 -11.99 9.60 -16.08
N LEU A 228 -12.03 8.33 -15.70
CA LEU A 228 -12.06 7.15 -16.57
C LEU A 228 -13.27 6.24 -16.28
N ASP A 229 -14.12 6.62 -15.34
CA ASP A 229 -15.24 5.84 -14.81
C ASP A 229 -14.81 4.44 -14.31
N LEU A 230 -13.61 4.34 -13.72
CA LEU A 230 -13.12 3.07 -13.16
C LEU A 230 -14.07 2.53 -12.08
N SER A 231 -14.34 1.23 -12.15
CA SER A 231 -15.16 0.48 -11.20
C SER A 231 -14.31 -0.46 -10.34
N GLU A 232 -14.89 -0.96 -9.25
CA GLU A 232 -14.29 -2.02 -8.43
C GLU A 232 -13.94 -3.26 -9.28
N GLU A 233 -14.79 -3.62 -10.25
CA GLU A 233 -14.56 -4.76 -11.14
C GLU A 233 -13.32 -4.56 -12.02
N ASP A 234 -13.07 -3.34 -12.49
CA ASP A 234 -11.87 -3.04 -13.28
C ASP A 234 -10.60 -3.27 -12.44
N SER A 235 -10.62 -2.88 -11.16
CA SER A 235 -9.51 -3.12 -10.24
C SER A 235 -9.40 -4.59 -9.83
N ILE A 236 -10.51 -5.32 -9.65
CA ILE A 236 -10.50 -6.76 -9.37
C ILE A 236 -9.86 -7.53 -10.53
N ASP A 237 -10.28 -7.27 -11.76
CA ASP A 237 -9.70 -7.91 -12.95
C ASP A 237 -8.22 -7.54 -13.12
N PHE A 238 -7.87 -6.27 -12.90
CA PHE A 238 -6.49 -5.81 -12.98
C PHE A 238 -5.60 -6.45 -11.90
N MET A 239 -6.06 -6.54 -10.65
CA MET A 239 -5.34 -7.21 -9.57
C MET A 239 -5.13 -8.69 -9.85
N ARG A 240 -6.14 -9.39 -10.39
CA ARG A 240 -6.01 -10.80 -10.81
C ARG A 240 -5.01 -10.95 -11.95
N PHE A 241 -4.97 -10.00 -12.88
CA PHE A 241 -3.96 -9.95 -13.93
C PHE A 241 -2.54 -9.77 -13.35
N LEU A 242 -2.32 -8.76 -12.50
CA LEU A 242 -1.01 -8.50 -11.88
C LEU A 242 -0.53 -9.70 -11.06
N ALA A 243 -1.41 -10.27 -10.22
CA ALA A 243 -1.10 -11.42 -9.40
C ALA A 243 -0.73 -12.65 -10.25
N LYS A 244 -1.40 -12.85 -11.39
CA LYS A 244 -1.08 -13.94 -12.31
C LYS A 244 0.29 -13.75 -12.97
N GLU A 245 0.60 -12.54 -13.44
CA GLU A 245 1.90 -12.23 -14.06
C GLU A 245 3.05 -12.39 -13.05
N ALA A 246 2.88 -11.89 -11.82
CA ALA A 246 3.84 -12.07 -10.73
C ALA A 246 4.02 -13.55 -10.36
N ALA A 247 2.91 -14.29 -10.22
CA ALA A 247 2.94 -15.71 -9.88
C ALA A 247 3.63 -16.56 -10.96
N ASN A 248 3.47 -16.24 -12.24
CA ASN A 248 4.20 -16.88 -13.34
C ASN A 248 5.72 -16.68 -13.25
N LYS A 249 6.16 -15.63 -12.54
CA LYS A 249 7.57 -15.31 -12.25
C LYS A 249 8.01 -15.79 -10.85
N GLY A 250 7.14 -16.47 -10.10
CA GLY A 250 7.44 -16.97 -8.76
C GLY A 250 7.36 -15.91 -7.65
N MET A 251 6.78 -14.74 -7.93
CA MET A 251 6.62 -13.65 -6.97
C MET A 251 5.19 -13.60 -6.41
N ILE A 252 5.07 -13.24 -5.13
CA ILE A 252 3.77 -12.96 -4.50
C ILE A 252 3.32 -11.52 -4.78
N THR A 253 2.06 -11.19 -4.48
CA THR A 253 1.47 -9.86 -4.77
C THR A 253 0.77 -9.29 -3.54
N GLY A 254 1.02 -8.02 -3.23
CA GLY A 254 0.31 -7.26 -2.21
C GLY A 254 -0.96 -6.58 -2.74
N LEU A 255 -1.86 -6.19 -1.82
CA LEU A 255 -2.94 -5.25 -2.11
C LEU A 255 -2.68 -3.94 -1.36
N LYS A 256 -2.52 -2.85 -2.09
CA LYS A 256 -2.31 -1.51 -1.54
C LYS A 256 -3.66 -0.82 -1.33
N ASN A 257 -3.97 -0.45 -0.09
CA ASN A 257 -5.22 0.20 0.32
C ASN A 257 -6.48 -0.58 -0.17
N ALA A 258 -7.22 -0.05 -1.14
CA ALA A 258 -8.25 -0.76 -1.93
C ALA A 258 -9.20 -1.68 -1.13
N ALA A 259 -9.65 -1.26 0.06
CA ALA A 259 -10.34 -2.14 1.02
C ALA A 259 -11.63 -2.77 0.46
N ALA A 260 -12.35 -2.03 -0.40
CA ALA A 260 -13.62 -2.46 -0.98
C ALA A 260 -13.52 -3.75 -1.80
N ILE A 261 -12.35 -4.05 -2.38
CA ILE A 261 -12.16 -5.23 -3.24
C ILE A 261 -11.51 -6.42 -2.54
N ILE A 262 -11.17 -6.31 -1.24
CA ILE A 262 -10.42 -7.34 -0.50
C ILE A 262 -11.06 -8.71 -0.65
N ASP A 263 -12.35 -8.87 -0.35
CA ASP A 263 -13.06 -10.15 -0.41
C ASP A 263 -13.01 -10.78 -1.81
N SER A 264 -12.89 -9.95 -2.86
CA SER A 264 -12.85 -10.38 -4.26
C SER A 264 -11.46 -10.75 -4.76
N VAL A 265 -10.39 -10.39 -4.05
CA VAL A 265 -9.00 -10.65 -4.46
C VAL A 265 -8.16 -11.34 -3.39
N ILE A 266 -8.70 -11.55 -2.18
CA ILE A 266 -7.99 -12.18 -1.06
C ILE A 266 -7.45 -13.56 -1.42
N ASP A 267 -8.00 -14.26 -2.41
CA ASP A 267 -7.51 -15.54 -2.89
C ASP A 267 -6.19 -15.44 -3.71
N VAL A 268 -5.88 -14.27 -4.29
CA VAL A 268 -4.72 -14.06 -5.16
C VAL A 268 -3.64 -13.14 -4.58
N VAL A 269 -3.96 -12.33 -3.56
CA VAL A 269 -3.00 -11.47 -2.86
C VAL A 269 -2.47 -12.15 -1.58
N HIS A 270 -1.29 -11.74 -1.10
CA HIS A 270 -0.55 -12.46 -0.05
C HIS A 270 -0.26 -11.61 1.19
N PHE A 271 -0.42 -10.30 1.10
CA PHE A 271 -0.32 -9.32 2.17
C PHE A 271 -1.08 -8.06 1.76
N SER A 272 -1.35 -7.19 2.71
CA SER A 272 -1.80 -5.83 2.44
C SER A 272 -0.68 -4.85 2.73
N VAL A 273 -0.56 -3.80 1.92
CA VAL A 273 0.07 -2.55 2.35
C VAL A 273 -1.06 -1.56 2.60
N ASN A 274 -1.17 -1.07 3.82
CA ASN A 274 -2.18 -0.08 4.19
C ASN A 274 -1.50 1.22 4.60
N GLU A 275 -2.08 2.34 4.20
CA GLU A 275 -1.76 3.66 4.72
C GLU A 275 -2.93 4.18 5.56
N GLN A 276 -2.61 4.59 6.78
CA GLN A 276 -3.45 5.44 7.62
C GLN A 276 -4.80 4.85 8.08
N CYS A 277 -4.96 3.53 8.12
CA CYS A 277 -6.22 2.97 8.60
C CYS A 277 -6.55 3.42 10.04
N VAL A 278 -5.54 3.70 10.88
CA VAL A 278 -5.78 4.14 12.27
C VAL A 278 -6.24 5.59 12.28
N GLN A 279 -5.64 6.44 11.45
CA GLN A 279 -6.06 7.82 11.30
C GLN A 279 -7.51 7.94 10.82
N TYR A 280 -7.94 7.02 9.94
CA TYR A 280 -9.27 7.07 9.32
C TYR A 280 -10.31 6.15 9.96
N ASP A 281 -9.94 5.33 10.95
CA ASP A 281 -10.82 4.34 11.60
C ASP A 281 -11.32 3.26 10.63
N GLU A 282 -10.41 2.78 9.77
CA GLU A 282 -10.69 1.85 8.65
C GLU A 282 -9.96 0.50 8.82
N CYS A 283 -9.25 0.27 9.93
CA CYS A 283 -8.42 -0.94 10.08
C CYS A 283 -9.22 -2.25 10.12
N ALA A 284 -10.49 -2.19 10.56
CA ALA A 284 -11.38 -3.35 10.53
C ALA A 284 -11.60 -3.88 9.11
N ASP A 285 -11.54 -3.02 8.09
CA ASP A 285 -11.78 -3.40 6.70
C ASP A 285 -10.65 -4.28 6.16
N PHE A 286 -9.46 -4.21 6.78
CA PHE A 286 -8.28 -5.02 6.43
C PHE A 286 -8.19 -6.34 7.22
N ALA A 287 -9.12 -6.61 8.15
CA ALA A 287 -9.06 -7.80 9.01
C ALA A 287 -9.15 -9.14 8.26
N ALA A 288 -9.63 -9.13 7.01
CA ALA A 288 -9.64 -10.31 6.16
C ALA A 288 -8.22 -10.87 5.89
N PHE A 289 -7.18 -10.03 5.89
CA PHE A 289 -5.80 -10.48 5.73
C PHE A 289 -5.34 -11.38 6.88
N PRO A 290 -5.32 -10.92 8.15
CA PRO A 290 -4.92 -11.78 9.25
C PRO A 290 -5.85 -12.97 9.46
N ASN A 291 -7.15 -12.84 9.16
CA ASN A 291 -8.09 -13.96 9.18
C ASN A 291 -7.77 -15.06 8.14
N ASN A 292 -6.95 -14.74 7.13
CA ASN A 292 -6.45 -15.68 6.12
C ASN A 292 -4.92 -15.90 6.24
N ASP A 293 -4.34 -15.69 7.43
CA ASP A 293 -2.91 -15.87 7.74
C ASP A 293 -1.97 -14.98 6.90
N LYS A 294 -2.43 -13.79 6.50
CA LYS A 294 -1.67 -12.83 5.68
C LYS A 294 -1.39 -11.55 6.48
N PRO A 295 -0.15 -11.03 6.47
CA PRO A 295 0.16 -9.82 7.21
C PRO A 295 -0.44 -8.58 6.55
N VAL A 296 -0.71 -7.57 7.38
CA VAL A 296 -0.96 -6.19 6.96
C VAL A 296 0.29 -5.38 7.33
N PHE A 297 0.93 -4.82 6.32
CA PHE A 297 2.02 -3.86 6.44
C PHE A 297 1.41 -2.46 6.51
N ASN A 298 1.26 -1.94 7.73
CA ASN A 298 0.52 -0.71 7.99
C ASN A 298 1.46 0.47 8.16
N ILE A 299 1.18 1.58 7.47
CA ILE A 299 1.96 2.82 7.53
C ILE A 299 1.10 3.91 8.16
N GLU A 300 1.63 4.58 9.18
CA GLU A 300 1.03 5.80 9.73
C GLU A 300 1.95 7.00 9.51
N TYR A 301 1.38 8.18 9.22
CA TYR A 301 2.11 9.43 9.01
C TYR A 301 1.72 10.51 10.03
N PRO A 302 2.11 10.40 11.31
CA PRO A 302 1.63 11.32 12.34
C PRO A 302 2.03 12.79 12.14
N ALA A 303 3.11 13.02 11.39
CA ALA A 303 3.57 14.36 10.99
C ALA A 303 2.80 14.97 9.80
N GLY A 304 2.03 14.15 9.06
CA GLY A 304 1.42 14.55 7.79
C GLY A 304 2.44 14.97 6.73
N ASP A 305 2.03 15.83 5.80
CA ASP A 305 2.77 16.19 4.59
C ASP A 305 3.97 17.14 4.81
N GLY A 306 4.21 17.62 6.04
CA GLY A 306 4.96 18.86 6.26
C GLY A 306 6.16 18.85 7.21
N ASP A 307 6.40 17.76 7.96
CA ASP A 307 7.45 17.76 8.99
C ASP A 307 8.32 16.49 8.92
N THR A 308 9.49 16.63 8.30
CA THR A 308 10.57 15.63 8.28
C THR A 308 11.64 15.90 9.36
N ASP A 309 11.44 16.90 10.22
CA ASP A 309 12.38 17.26 11.28
C ASP A 309 12.12 16.46 12.58
N VAL A 310 11.00 15.73 12.66
CA VAL A 310 10.61 14.92 13.83
C VAL A 310 11.49 13.67 13.98
N LYS A 311 12.56 13.79 14.76
CA LYS A 311 13.47 12.66 15.02
C LYS A 311 12.80 11.47 15.74
N ALA A 312 11.78 11.73 16.56
CA ALA A 312 10.96 10.73 17.23
C ALA A 312 9.62 11.33 17.65
N PHE A 313 8.52 10.61 17.43
CA PHE A 313 7.20 10.95 17.95
C PHE A 313 7.09 10.66 19.45
N ALA A 314 6.31 11.48 20.14
CA ALA A 314 5.98 11.29 21.56
C ALA A 314 5.16 10.00 21.79
N THR A 315 5.27 9.41 22.98
CA THR A 315 4.64 8.13 23.33
C THR A 315 3.12 8.12 23.10
N ASN A 316 2.42 9.22 23.36
CA ASN A 316 0.99 9.35 23.09
C ASN A 316 0.65 9.28 21.60
N THR A 317 1.50 9.86 20.74
CA THR A 317 1.36 9.77 19.28
C THR A 317 1.63 8.34 18.81
N VAL A 318 2.69 7.72 19.31
CA VAL A 318 3.01 6.31 19.00
C VAL A 318 1.89 5.38 19.44
N ASP A 319 1.42 5.48 20.68
CA ASP A 319 0.35 4.62 21.21
C ASP A 319 -0.97 4.81 20.46
N LYS A 320 -1.25 6.04 19.99
CA LYS A 320 -2.41 6.32 19.13
C LYS A 320 -2.25 5.66 17.76
N SER A 321 -1.13 5.88 17.07
CA SER A 321 -0.88 5.33 15.71
C SER A 321 -0.70 3.81 15.70
N CYS A 322 -0.28 3.23 16.82
CA CYS A 322 -0.19 1.78 16.99
C CYS A 322 -1.44 1.17 17.64
N ASP A 323 -2.50 1.95 17.82
CA ASP A 323 -3.80 1.54 18.38
C ASP A 323 -3.69 0.67 19.65
N LYS A 324 -2.85 1.07 20.61
CA LYS A 324 -2.78 0.40 21.92
C LYS A 324 -3.98 0.79 22.81
N GLY A 325 -5.20 0.39 22.40
CA GLY A 325 -6.36 0.44 23.30
C GLY A 325 -7.74 0.70 22.70
N THR A 326 -7.93 0.76 21.37
CA THR A 326 -9.23 1.18 20.80
C THR A 326 -9.82 0.31 19.70
N SER A 327 -9.37 -0.95 19.57
CA SER A 327 -9.85 -1.95 18.61
C SER A 327 -9.62 -1.53 17.16
N ASN A 328 -8.62 -2.12 16.49
CA ASN A 328 -8.72 -2.97 15.28
C ASN A 328 -7.35 -3.30 14.65
N ASN A 329 -6.22 -2.83 15.19
CA ASN A 329 -4.88 -3.30 14.77
C ASN A 329 -4.40 -4.49 15.60
N GLY A 330 -5.09 -5.62 15.43
CA GLY A 330 -4.79 -6.87 16.13
C GLY A 330 -3.52 -7.56 15.64
N GLU A 331 -3.38 -8.83 16.04
CA GLU A 331 -2.38 -9.75 15.50
C GLU A 331 -2.41 -9.72 13.96
N GLY A 332 -1.25 -9.55 13.33
CA GLY A 332 -1.12 -9.45 11.87
C GLY A 332 -0.89 -8.05 11.31
N PHE A 333 -1.14 -6.98 12.08
CA PHE A 333 -0.80 -5.61 11.69
C PHE A 333 0.63 -5.28 12.13
N ASN A 334 1.51 -5.08 11.15
CA ASN A 334 2.88 -4.69 11.35
C ASN A 334 2.97 -3.19 11.06
N THR A 335 2.80 -2.36 12.09
CA THR A 335 2.74 -0.90 11.93
C THR A 335 4.11 -0.25 11.98
N VAL A 336 4.39 0.62 11.00
CA VAL A 336 5.52 1.56 10.99
C VAL A 336 5.02 3.00 10.95
N LEU A 337 5.69 3.89 11.68
CA LEU A 337 5.45 5.33 11.60
C LEU A 337 6.52 5.92 10.68
N LYS A 338 6.08 6.63 9.65
CA LYS A 338 6.93 7.14 8.57
C LYS A 338 6.69 8.63 8.34
N TYR A 339 7.63 9.26 7.63
CA TYR A 339 7.35 10.50 6.92
C TYR A 339 6.62 10.21 5.61
N MET A 340 5.83 11.18 5.14
CA MET A 340 5.02 11.02 3.91
C MET A 340 5.87 10.79 2.66
N ASN A 341 7.12 11.27 2.65
CA ASN A 341 8.04 11.01 1.53
C ASN A 341 8.61 9.59 1.51
N LEU A 342 8.32 8.76 2.53
CA LEU A 342 8.83 7.39 2.64
C LEU A 342 10.35 7.30 2.50
N SER A 343 11.06 8.27 3.08
CA SER A 343 12.50 8.20 3.25
C SER A 343 12.89 7.10 4.23
N GLY A 344 14.19 7.00 4.47
CA GLY A 344 14.68 6.00 5.37
C GLY A 344 14.32 6.09 6.85
N TRP A 345 13.83 7.24 7.31
CA TRP A 345 13.43 7.36 8.69
C TRP A 345 12.21 6.48 9.01
N VAL A 346 12.22 5.80 10.16
CA VAL A 346 11.09 5.02 10.68
C VAL A 346 11.08 5.05 12.21
N GLN A 347 9.88 5.00 12.77
CA GLN A 347 9.67 4.67 14.18
C GLN A 347 8.71 3.49 14.32
N TYR A 348 9.04 2.53 15.17
CA TYR A 348 8.22 1.35 15.45
C TYR A 348 7.34 1.52 16.70
N CYS A 349 6.35 0.66 16.86
CA CYS A 349 5.40 0.71 17.98
C CYS A 349 5.99 0.45 19.38
N ASN A 350 7.21 -0.09 19.43
CA ASN A 350 7.99 -0.20 20.67
C ASN A 350 8.72 1.11 21.04
N GLY A 351 8.66 2.12 20.16
CA GLY A 351 9.27 3.43 20.32
C GLY A 351 10.64 3.58 19.66
N ASP A 352 11.24 2.49 19.17
CA ASP A 352 12.56 2.52 18.54
C ASP A 352 12.52 3.27 17.21
N THR A 353 13.53 4.09 16.97
CA THR A 353 13.69 4.89 15.76
C THR A 353 14.94 4.44 14.99
N TYR A 354 14.82 4.37 13.67
CA TYR A 354 15.94 4.08 12.78
C TYR A 354 15.92 5.10 11.65
N THR A 355 17.10 5.55 11.24
CA THR A 355 17.26 6.43 10.07
C THR A 355 18.15 5.76 9.06
N THR A 356 17.63 5.74 7.85
CA THR A 356 18.27 5.35 6.62
C THR A 356 18.66 6.66 5.89
N ASP A 357 19.88 7.19 6.12
CA ASP A 357 20.55 8.24 5.32
C ASP A 357 20.83 7.80 3.85
N GLY A 358 19.94 8.12 2.90
CA GLY A 358 20.17 7.79 1.48
C GLY A 358 21.40 8.45 0.83
N GLN A 359 21.86 7.91 -0.31
CA GLN A 359 22.70 8.64 -1.27
C GLN A 359 21.87 9.42 -2.28
#